data_AF-A0A7I8LM03-F1
#
_entry.id   AF-A0A7I8LM03-F1
#
_cell.length_a   1.000
_cell.length_b   1.000
_cell.length_c   1.000
_cell.angle_alpha   90.00
_cell.angle_beta   90.00
_cell.angle_gamma   90.00
#
_symmetry.space_group_name_H-M   'P 1'
#
loop_
_entity.id
_entity.type
_entity.pdbx_description
1 polymer ?
#
loop_
_entity_poly.entity_id
_entity_poly.type
_entity_poly.pdbx_seq_one_letter_code
_entity_poly.pdbx_strand_id
1 'polypeptide(L)' 'MKFVQKNIFSRFGCPRVIISDGGTHFTNKHFRKFLKKNRVHHRVAILYHPQINGQAEVVNREIQRILRKIVRQDRKD' A
#
# COMPACT_ATOMS: atom_id res chain seq x y z
N MET A 1 -11.97 5.47 -1.61
CA MET A 1 -10.92 6.21 -2.36
C MET A 1 -10.46 7.49 -1.68
N LYS A 2 -11.24 8.07 -0.74
CA LYS A 2 -10.85 9.28 0.02
C LYS A 2 -9.44 9.22 0.62
N PHE A 3 -9.06 8.08 1.21
CA PHE A 3 -7.72 7.88 1.78
C PHE A 3 -6.60 8.12 0.76
N VAL A 4 -6.66 7.47 -0.41
CA VAL A 4 -5.63 7.60 -1.44
C VAL A 4 -5.54 9.04 -1.95
N GLN A 5 -6.69 9.68 -2.16
CA GLN A 5 -6.70 11.06 -2.64
C GLN A 5 -6.10 12.03 -1.63
N LYS A 6 -6.56 11.98 -0.37
CA LYS A 6 -6.15 12.95 0.67
C LYS A 6 -4.74 12.69 1.18
N ASN A 7 -4.37 11.44 1.43
CA ASN A 7 -3.12 11.11 2.13
C ASN A 7 -1.97 10.76 1.19
N ILE A 8 -2.27 10.35 -0.05
CA ILE A 8 -1.25 9.98 -1.03
C ILE A 8 -1.15 11.05 -2.12
N PHE A 9 -2.22 11.28 -2.88
CA PHE A 9 -2.15 12.17 -4.06
C PHE A 9 -1.91 13.63 -3.69
N SER A 10 -2.61 14.14 -2.68
CA SER A 10 -2.41 15.53 -2.23
C SER A 10 -1.06 15.76 -1.55
N ARG A 11 -0.48 14.72 -0.92
CA ARG A 11 0.78 14.85 -0.16
C ARG A 11 2.02 14.64 -1.01
N PHE A 12 1.98 13.67 -1.92
CA PHE A 12 3.14 13.24 -2.71
C PHE A 12 2.95 13.46 -4.22
N GLY A 13 1.81 14.00 -4.63
CA GLY A 13 1.41 14.12 -6.04
C GLY A 13 0.71 12.86 -6.56
N CYS A 14 0.10 12.97 -7.74
CA CYS A 14 -0.53 11.85 -8.42
C CYS A 14 0.55 10.96 -9.07
N PRO A 15 0.70 9.69 -8.65
CA PRO A 15 1.73 8.81 -9.19
C PRO A 15 1.38 8.37 -10.61
N ARG A 16 2.40 8.07 -11.42
CA ARG A 16 2.20 7.48 -12.76
C ARG A 16 1.74 6.02 -12.68
N VAL A 17 2.27 5.28 -11.71
CA VAL A 17 2.01 3.84 -11.52
C VAL A 17 1.77 3.58 -10.03
N ILE A 18 0.79 2.73 -9.73
CA ILE A 18 0.61 2.12 -8.41
C ILE A 18 0.80 0.62 -8.55
N ILE A 19 1.59 0.03 -7.65
CA ILE A 19 1.76 -1.41 -7.52
C ILE A 19 1.09 -1.83 -6.21
N SER A 20 0.28 -2.88 -6.25
CA SER A 20 -0.36 -3.47 -5.05
C SER A 20 -0.29 -4.99 -5.09
N ASP A 21 -0.57 -5.62 -3.96
CA ASP A 21 -0.89 -7.05 -3.96
C ASP A 21 -2.26 -7.35 -4.62
N GLY A 22 -2.60 -8.63 -4.69
CA GLY A 22 -3.87 -9.14 -5.21
C GLY A 22 -5.09 -8.93 -4.31
N GLY A 23 -4.96 -8.17 -3.22
CA GLY A 23 -6.05 -7.91 -2.28
C GLY A 23 -7.29 -7.31 -2.96
N THR A 24 -8.47 -7.78 -2.58
CA THR A 24 -9.77 -7.38 -3.18
C THR A 24 -10.04 -5.88 -3.06
N HIS A 25 -9.49 -5.22 -2.04
CA HIS A 25 -9.54 -3.77 -1.86
C HIS A 25 -8.83 -2.99 -2.98
N PHE A 26 -7.81 -3.58 -3.60
CA PHE A 26 -7.07 -2.98 -4.71
C PHE A 26 -7.54 -3.49 -6.08
N THR A 27 -8.10 -4.70 -6.18
CA THR A 27 -8.51 -5.30 -7.46
C THR A 27 -9.99 -5.07 -7.82
N ASN A 28 -10.79 -4.44 -6.95
CA ASN A 28 -12.20 -4.16 -7.25
C ASN A 28 -12.41 -3.13 -8.39
N LYS A 29 -13.62 -3.14 -8.95
CA LYS A 29 -14.01 -2.27 -10.08
C LYS A 29 -13.97 -0.78 -9.73
N HIS A 30 -14.31 -0.42 -8.49
CA HIS A 30 -14.32 0.98 -8.04
C HIS A 30 -12.91 1.57 -7.98
N PHE A 31 -11.94 0.82 -7.45
CA PHE A 31 -10.53 1.20 -7.37
C PHE A 31 -9.93 1.35 -8.77
N ARG A 32 -10.17 0.37 -9.66
CA ARG A 32 -9.74 0.43 -11.07
C ARG A 32 -10.31 1.66 -11.79
N LYS A 33 -11.61 1.94 -11.64
CA LYS A 33 -12.23 3.14 -12.24
C LYS A 33 -11.65 4.43 -11.67
N PHE A 34 -11.38 4.48 -10.37
CA PHE A 34 -10.77 5.61 -9.71
C PHE A 34 -9.35 5.89 -10.24
N LEU A 35 -8.50 4.87 -10.36
CA LEU A 35 -7.14 5.03 -10.89
C LEU A 35 -7.14 5.43 -12.37
N LYS A 36 -8.01 4.82 -13.19
CA LYS A 36 -8.18 5.22 -14.60
C LYS A 36 -8.57 6.69 -14.75
N LYS A 37 -9.49 7.20 -13.92
CA LYS A 37 -9.88 8.62 -13.93
C LYS A 37 -8.71 9.54 -13.63
N ASN A 38 -7.82 9.13 -12.73
CA ASN A 38 -6.64 9.90 -12.35
C ASN A 38 -5.40 9.61 -13.23
N ARG A 39 -5.58 8.86 -14.33
CA ARG A 39 -4.50 8.48 -15.26
C ARG A 39 -3.35 7.70 -14.59
N VAL A 40 -3.67 6.97 -13.53
CA VAL A 40 -2.72 6.12 -12.81
C VAL A 40 -2.79 4.70 -13.37
N HIS A 41 -1.65 4.16 -13.79
CA HIS A 41 -1.55 2.77 -14.22
C HIS A 41 -1.43 1.84 -13.01
N HIS A 42 -2.35 0.89 -12.88
CA HIS A 42 -2.35 -0.06 -11.76
C HIS A 42 -1.75 -1.39 -12.18
N ARG A 43 -0.71 -1.84 -11.45
CA ARG A 43 -0.11 -3.16 -11.60
C ARG A 43 -0.36 -3.96 -10.33
N VAL A 44 -0.80 -5.20 -10.51
CA VAL A 44 -1.05 -6.12 -9.40
C VAL A 44 0.12 -7.10 -9.35
N ALA A 45 0.75 -7.23 -8.20
CA ALA A 45 1.77 -8.22 -7.97
C ALA A 45 1.17 -9.61 -8.06
N ILE A 46 1.77 -10.44 -8.92
CA ILE A 46 1.38 -11.83 -9.10
C ILE A 46 1.93 -12.62 -7.92
N LEU A 47 1.17 -13.63 -7.48
CA LEU A 47 1.60 -14.58 -6.47
C LEU A 47 2.99 -15.12 -6.83
N TYR A 48 3.91 -15.17 -5.87
CA TYR A 48 5.30 -15.64 -6.03
C TYR A 48 6.26 -14.75 -6.85
N HIS A 49 5.84 -13.54 -7.23
CA HIS A 49 6.74 -12.50 -7.80
C HIS A 49 6.81 -11.25 -6.91
N PRO A 50 7.30 -11.37 -5.66
CA PRO A 50 7.29 -10.29 -4.67
C PRO A 50 8.19 -9.12 -5.05
N GLN A 51 9.12 -9.28 -6.00
CA GLN A 51 10.09 -8.24 -6.38
C GLN A 51 9.45 -6.90 -6.73
N ILE A 52 8.29 -6.89 -7.39
CA ILE A 52 7.62 -5.64 -7.79
C ILE A 52 6.91 -4.93 -6.62
N ASN A 53 6.56 -5.66 -5.55
CA ASN A 53 5.94 -5.14 -4.33
C ASN A 53 6.89 -5.19 -3.11
N GLY A 54 8.15 -5.56 -3.33
CA GLY A 54 9.08 -5.93 -2.26
C GLY A 54 9.38 -4.79 -1.30
N GLN A 55 9.44 -3.55 -1.82
CA GLN A 55 9.64 -2.37 -0.97
C GLN A 55 8.47 -2.20 0.03
N ALA A 56 7.23 -2.36 -0.43
CA ALA A 56 6.07 -2.28 0.46
C ALA A 56 6.06 -3.42 1.49
N GLU A 57 6.43 -4.63 1.09
CA GLU A 57 6.52 -5.79 2.00
C GLU A 57 7.59 -5.61 3.08
N VAL A 58 8.77 -5.08 2.72
CA VAL A 58 9.84 -4.79 3.68
C VAL A 58 9.40 -3.71 4.67
N VAL A 59 8.82 -2.61 4.19
CA VAL A 59 8.34 -1.53 5.06
C VAL A 59 7.23 -2.02 5.98
N ASN A 60 6.29 -2.84 5.49
CA ASN A 60 5.23 -3.40 6.32
C ASN A 60 5.78 -4.30 7.42
N ARG A 61 6.80 -5.13 7.13
CA ARG A 61 7.47 -5.99 8.12
C ARG A 61 8.14 -5.15 9.21
N GLU A 62 8.79 -4.06 8.82
CA GLU A 62 9.43 -3.13 9.75
C GLU A 62 8.42 -2.40 10.65
N ILE A 63 7.32 -1.89 10.07
CA ILE A 63 6.23 -1.29 10.84
C ILE A 63 5.68 -2.28 11.86
N GLN A 64 5.40 -3.53 11.45
CA GLN A 64 4.95 -4.55 12.38
C GLN A 64 5.98 -4.86 13.48
N ARG A 65 7.28 -4.88 13.16
CA ARG A 65 8.35 -5.09 14.14
C ARG A 65 8.37 -3.97 15.19
N ILE A 66 8.25 -2.72 14.75
CA ILE A 66 8.20 -1.55 15.63
C ILE A 66 6.94 -1.59 16.50
N LEU A 67 5.77 -1.83 15.91
CA LEU A 67 4.51 -1.92 16.65
C LEU A 67 4.52 -3.02 17.70
N ARG A 68 5.04 -4.21 17.38
CA ARG A 68 5.18 -5.30 18.37
C ARG A 68 6.06 -4.92 19.55
N LYS A 69 7.14 -4.16 19.31
CA LYS A 69 8.01 -3.65 20.38
C LYS A 69 7.32 -2.61 21.25
N ILE A 70 6.50 -1.74 20.66
CA ILE A 70 5.79 -0.68 21.39
C ILE A 70 4.62 -1.24 22.20
N VAL A 71 3.89 -2.22 21.66
CA VAL A 71 2.67 -2.76 22.29
C VAL A 71 2.96 -3.83 23.35
N ARG A 72 4.10 -4.53 23.27
CA ARG A 72 4.52 -5.42 24.37
C ARG A 72 4.72 -4.60 25.64
N GLN A 73 3.85 -4.82 26.63
CA GLN A 73 3.85 -4.17 27.94
C GLN A 73 5.06 -4.52 28.83
N ASP A 74 6.03 -5.29 28.34
CA ASP A 74 7.29 -5.63 29.03
C ASP A 74 8.27 -4.45 29.14
N ARG A 75 7.77 -3.22 29.23
CA ARG A 75 8.55 -2.15 29.85
C ARG A 75 8.49 -2.38 31.36
N LYS A 76 9.48 -3.10 31.89
CA LYS A 76 9.94 -2.80 33.23
C LYS A 76 10.54 -1.40 33.15
N ASP A 77 9.82 -0.44 33.70
CA ASP A 77 10.41 0.84 34.10
C ASP A 77 11.60 0.60 35.05
#